data_AF-A0A7Y4QHZ7-F1
#
_entry.id   AF-A0A7Y4QHZ7-F1
#
_cell.length_a   1.000
_cell.length_b   1.000
_cell.length_c   1.000
_cell.angle_alpha   90.00
_cell.angle_beta   90.00
_cell.angle_gamma   90.00
#
_symmetry.space_group_name_H-M   'P 1'
#
loop_
_entity.id
_entity.type
_entity.pdbx_description
1 polymer ?
#
loop_
_entity_poly.entity_id
_entity_poly.type
_entity_poly.pdbx_seq_one_letter_code
_entity_poly.pdbx_strand_id
1 'polypeptide(L)'
;MSEAITFIADVHGDRRALRESLVQAKRAERRGSSLKILSPGMIMQTGDLLDRGNENLGTLETILEIMEQTKTILLAGNHDIVALDALNNFDDPEAWRMWMKNGGHTVLREVAKKYRLLLSKESTEFPVSLKNVDESRKPRIQNSWSDLVQKRRMGCYDFPTAAEKTRELFLDGQFAKIFDAMDLISEPREGVIAVHAGIDNIHAQQGSKHINKQFNDAKESGNFTKFGSHARDGKVVWMRKEEEPQGKPLTKDTAETLKENGRYVVIHGHNLLGNGKQELEMCHGIAVMNGDTGMSRGYKRVPNTWGYIHLDEYGNITANSQAGGDRDFGKVGKKSYRKPKQLK
;
A
#
# COMPACT_ATOMS: atom_id res chain seq x y z
N MET A 1 10.09 27.19 6.44
CA MET A 1 9.91 26.73 5.04
C MET A 1 9.31 25.33 5.11
N SER A 2 8.40 24.97 4.22
CA SER A 2 7.79 23.63 4.21
C SER A 2 8.81 22.59 3.73
N GLU A 3 8.82 21.39 4.32
CA GLU A 3 9.76 20.33 3.93
C GLU A 3 9.34 19.66 2.62
N ALA A 4 10.31 19.31 1.77
CA ALA A 4 10.07 18.51 0.58
C ALA A 4 9.57 17.09 0.93
N ILE A 5 8.76 16.50 0.06
CA ILE A 5 8.11 15.20 0.27
C ILE A 5 8.34 14.33 -0.96
N THR A 6 8.81 13.11 -0.76
CA THR A 6 8.88 12.08 -1.82
C THR A 6 7.87 10.99 -1.53
N PHE A 7 6.93 10.79 -2.45
CA PHE A 7 5.90 9.76 -2.39
C PHE A 7 6.31 8.55 -3.20
N ILE A 8 6.13 7.36 -2.63
CA ILE A 8 6.34 6.07 -3.26
C ILE A 8 5.06 5.26 -3.11
N ALA A 9 4.50 4.83 -4.23
CA ALA A 9 3.27 4.06 -4.25
C ALA A 9 3.53 2.55 -4.06
N ASP A 10 2.58 1.74 -4.48
CA ASP A 10 2.49 0.28 -4.35
C ASP A 10 3.83 -0.42 -4.61
N VAL A 11 4.43 -0.96 -3.54
CA VAL A 11 5.74 -1.64 -3.59
C VAL A 11 5.57 -3.13 -3.78
N HIS A 12 4.58 -3.73 -3.10
CA HIS A 12 4.25 -5.15 -3.19
C HIS A 12 5.47 -6.06 -3.11
N GLY A 13 6.24 -5.93 -2.03
CA GLY A 13 7.39 -6.77 -1.74
C GLY A 13 8.54 -6.69 -2.75
N ASP A 14 8.65 -5.64 -3.56
CA ASP A 14 9.79 -5.40 -4.45
C ASP A 14 10.79 -4.41 -3.82
N ARG A 15 11.66 -4.95 -2.95
CA ARG A 15 12.71 -4.18 -2.25
C ARG A 15 13.59 -3.39 -3.22
N ARG A 16 13.91 -3.97 -4.39
CA ARG A 16 14.75 -3.31 -5.39
C ARG A 16 14.06 -2.04 -5.90
N ALA A 17 12.79 -2.14 -6.31
CA ALA A 17 12.05 -1.01 -6.85
C ALA A 17 11.89 0.12 -5.81
N LEU A 18 11.62 -0.20 -4.55
CA LEU A 18 11.59 0.77 -3.45
C LEU A 18 12.94 1.52 -3.33
N ARG A 19 14.05 0.78 -3.29
CA ARG A 19 15.39 1.37 -3.16
C ARG A 19 15.77 2.21 -4.38
N GLU A 20 15.49 1.73 -5.60
CA GLU A 20 15.72 2.51 -6.82
C GLU A 20 14.89 3.80 -6.83
N SER A 21 13.63 3.75 -6.43
CA SER A 21 12.77 4.95 -6.39
C SER A 21 13.37 6.05 -5.52
N LEU A 22 13.93 5.70 -4.37
CA LEU A 22 14.61 6.65 -3.47
C LEU A 22 15.94 7.17 -4.03
N VAL A 23 16.72 6.31 -4.69
CA VAL A 23 17.99 6.69 -5.33
C VAL A 23 17.74 7.65 -6.49
N GLN A 24 16.79 7.34 -7.36
CA GLN A 24 16.43 8.18 -8.51
C GLN A 24 15.82 9.50 -8.07
N ALA A 25 15.07 9.50 -6.96
CA ALA A 25 14.60 10.74 -6.31
C ALA A 25 15.71 11.56 -5.65
N LYS A 26 16.98 11.11 -5.71
CA LYS A 26 18.13 11.72 -5.01
C LYS A 26 17.90 11.88 -3.50
N ARG A 27 17.02 11.04 -2.94
CA ARG A 27 16.71 11.00 -1.51
C ARG A 27 17.64 10.08 -0.76
N ALA A 28 18.21 9.09 -1.44
CA ALA A 28 19.09 8.12 -0.82
C ALA A 28 20.24 7.68 -1.73
N GLU A 29 21.27 7.11 -1.11
CA GLU A 29 22.34 6.39 -1.80
C GLU A 29 22.45 4.95 -1.25
N ARG A 30 22.96 4.05 -2.09
CA ARG A 30 23.21 2.66 -1.68
C ARG A 30 24.55 2.57 -0.95
N ARG A 31 24.55 1.89 0.19
CA ARG A 31 25.76 1.57 0.97
C ARG A 31 25.81 0.05 1.20
N GLY A 32 26.17 -0.69 0.15
CA GLY A 32 26.08 -2.16 0.17
C GLY A 32 24.62 -2.61 0.32
N SER A 33 24.33 -3.36 1.39
CA SER A 33 22.97 -3.81 1.71
C SER A 33 22.09 -2.73 2.36
N SER A 34 22.66 -1.67 2.94
CA SER A 34 21.89 -0.60 3.59
C SER A 34 21.62 0.58 2.66
N LEU A 35 20.67 1.42 3.05
CA LEU A 35 20.30 2.65 2.36
C LEU A 35 20.61 3.86 3.26
N LYS A 36 21.30 4.88 2.73
CA LYS A 36 21.58 6.13 3.47
C LYS A 36 20.75 7.27 2.91
N ILE A 37 19.95 7.93 3.76
CA ILE A 37 19.18 9.12 3.38
C ILE A 37 20.12 10.32 3.26
N LEU A 38 19.99 11.05 2.16
CA LEU A 38 20.93 12.10 1.75
C LEU A 38 20.54 13.51 2.21
N SER A 39 19.24 13.78 2.36
CA SER A 39 18.75 15.13 2.61
C SER A 39 17.55 15.15 3.56
N PRO A 40 17.38 16.24 4.33
CA PRO A 40 16.18 16.43 5.16
C PRO A 40 14.91 16.46 4.29
N GLY A 41 13.77 16.12 4.89
CA GLY A 41 12.47 16.04 4.23
C GLY A 41 11.78 14.70 4.40
N MET A 42 10.51 14.64 4.04
CA MET A 42 9.64 13.50 4.35
C MET A 42 9.66 12.45 3.24
N ILE A 43 9.63 11.18 3.62
CA ILE A 43 9.30 10.08 2.72
C ILE A 43 7.89 9.62 3.06
N MET A 44 7.05 9.45 2.04
CA MET A 44 5.70 8.97 2.20
C MET A 44 5.48 7.72 1.36
N GLN A 45 4.96 6.67 1.98
CA GLN A 45 4.56 5.44 1.31
C GLN A 45 3.04 5.33 1.32
N THR A 46 2.41 5.11 0.16
CA THR A 46 0.95 5.22 0.00
C THR A 46 0.20 3.88 0.10
N GLY A 47 0.70 2.90 0.85
CA GLY A 47 0.06 1.59 1.03
C GLY A 47 0.52 0.52 0.05
N ASP A 48 0.16 -0.73 0.34
CA ASP A 48 0.54 -1.93 -0.41
C ASP A 48 2.05 -2.18 -0.40
N LEU A 49 2.61 -2.29 0.81
CA LEU A 49 4.01 -2.69 1.02
C LEU A 49 4.24 -4.17 0.73
N LEU A 50 3.23 -4.99 0.97
CA LEU A 50 3.30 -6.45 1.00
C LEU A 50 2.66 -7.11 -0.21
N ASP A 51 2.81 -8.43 -0.24
CA ASP A 51 2.23 -9.38 -1.20
C ASP A 51 2.82 -9.31 -2.60
N ARG A 52 2.56 -10.36 -3.39
CA ARG A 52 2.89 -10.52 -4.83
C ARG A 52 4.38 -10.60 -5.14
N GLY A 53 5.21 -9.73 -4.59
CA GLY A 53 6.67 -9.74 -4.71
C GLY A 53 7.33 -10.83 -3.87
N ASN A 54 8.64 -10.98 -4.06
CA ASN A 54 9.46 -12.04 -3.46
C ASN A 54 10.45 -11.55 -2.39
N GLU A 55 10.43 -10.26 -2.05
CA GLU A 55 11.31 -9.62 -1.07
C GLU A 55 10.47 -8.77 -0.07
N ASN A 56 9.37 -9.33 0.45
CA ASN A 56 8.45 -8.66 1.39
C ASN A 56 9.16 -8.31 2.69
N LEU A 57 9.87 -9.26 3.31
CA LEU A 57 10.59 -8.99 4.56
C LEU A 57 11.72 -8.00 4.33
N GLY A 58 12.42 -8.09 3.19
CA GLY A 58 13.44 -7.12 2.79
C GLY A 58 12.89 -5.72 2.52
N THR A 59 11.64 -5.63 2.04
CA THR A 59 10.92 -4.36 1.87
C THR A 59 10.64 -3.73 3.21
N LEU A 60 10.10 -4.49 4.17
CA LEU A 60 9.87 -4.03 5.54
C LEU A 60 11.17 -3.61 6.24
N GLU A 61 12.24 -4.40 6.11
CA GLU A 61 13.58 -4.04 6.60
C GLU A 61 14.03 -2.67 6.05
N THR A 62 13.81 -2.41 4.76
CA THR A 62 14.15 -1.12 4.14
C THR A 62 13.28 0.02 4.68
N ILE A 63 12.00 -0.21 4.95
CA ILE A 63 11.13 0.79 5.59
C ILE A 63 11.63 1.13 7.00
N LEU A 64 12.04 0.14 7.79
CA LEU A 64 12.64 0.39 9.11
C LEU A 64 13.91 1.25 9.02
N GLU A 65 14.81 0.92 8.09
CA GLU A 65 16.03 1.70 7.84
C GLU A 65 15.71 3.17 7.51
N ILE A 66 14.61 3.42 6.77
CA ILE A 66 14.18 4.78 6.40
C ILE A 66 13.58 5.52 7.61
N MET A 67 12.71 4.86 8.38
CA MET A 67 12.07 5.42 9.58
C MET A 67 13.09 5.86 10.63
N GLU A 68 14.24 5.19 10.71
CA GLU A 68 15.33 5.52 11.63
C GLU A 68 16.12 6.77 11.21
N GLN A 69 16.07 7.15 9.93
CA GLN A 69 16.90 8.22 9.37
C GLN A 69 16.11 9.49 9.04
N THR A 70 14.81 9.37 8.77
CA THR A 70 13.98 10.53 8.41
C THR A 70 12.51 10.34 8.75
N LYS A 71 11.79 11.46 8.83
CA LYS A 71 10.34 11.46 9.00
C LYS A 71 9.68 10.69 7.86
N THR A 72 8.95 9.65 8.24
CA THR A 72 8.30 8.73 7.32
C THR A 72 6.81 8.70 7.63
N ILE A 73 5.99 8.83 6.59
CA ILE A 73 4.53 8.69 6.68
C ILE A 73 4.17 7.41 5.93
N LEU A 74 3.48 6.50 6.59
CA LEU A 74 3.05 5.22 6.02
C LEU A 74 1.53 5.23 5.95
N LEU A 75 0.98 4.98 4.78
CA LEU A 75 -0.43 4.65 4.64
C LEU A 75 -0.60 3.14 4.57
N ALA A 76 -1.72 2.62 5.07
CA ALA A 76 -2.15 1.26 4.81
C ALA A 76 -2.88 1.21 3.46
N GLY A 77 -2.47 0.25 2.64
CA GLY A 77 -3.21 -0.14 1.45
C GLY A 77 -4.16 -1.30 1.72
N ASN A 78 -4.88 -1.73 0.69
CA ASN A 78 -5.82 -2.83 0.86
C ASN A 78 -5.11 -4.16 1.16
N HIS A 79 -3.88 -4.35 0.67
CA HIS A 79 -3.08 -5.54 0.98
C HIS A 79 -2.61 -5.57 2.43
N ASP A 80 -2.20 -4.42 2.96
CA ASP A 80 -1.76 -4.33 4.36
C ASP A 80 -2.94 -4.63 5.31
N ILE A 81 -4.14 -4.13 4.98
CA ILE A 81 -5.35 -4.38 5.77
C ILE A 81 -5.76 -5.85 5.75
N VAL A 82 -5.80 -6.51 4.59
CA VAL A 82 -6.18 -7.94 4.56
C VAL A 82 -5.14 -8.84 5.21
N ALA A 83 -3.86 -8.43 5.22
CA ALA A 83 -2.82 -9.11 5.99
C ALA A 83 -3.06 -8.94 7.50
N LEU A 84 -3.27 -7.71 7.97
CA LEU A 84 -3.56 -7.44 9.39
C LEU A 84 -4.83 -8.14 9.86
N ASP A 85 -5.88 -8.18 9.04
CA ASP A 85 -7.13 -8.87 9.34
C ASP A 85 -6.91 -10.37 9.53
N ALA A 86 -6.19 -11.03 8.61
CA ALA A 86 -5.89 -12.45 8.71
C ALA A 86 -4.98 -12.79 9.91
N LEU A 87 -4.02 -11.92 10.25
CA LEU A 87 -3.09 -12.15 11.35
C LEU A 87 -3.71 -11.88 12.73
N ASN A 88 -4.65 -10.94 12.84
CA ASN A 88 -5.40 -10.68 14.07
C ASN A 88 -6.54 -11.70 14.26
N ASN A 89 -7.21 -12.07 13.18
CA ASN A 89 -8.30 -13.05 13.18
C ASN A 89 -7.79 -14.40 12.70
N PHE A 90 -6.81 -14.94 13.42
CA PHE A 90 -6.11 -16.17 13.03
C PHE A 90 -7.07 -17.35 12.83
N ASP A 91 -8.18 -17.38 13.58
CA ASP A 91 -9.23 -18.39 13.49
C ASP A 91 -10.33 -18.09 12.44
N ASP A 92 -10.21 -17.02 11.65
CA ASP A 92 -11.16 -16.69 10.57
C ASP A 92 -10.63 -17.13 9.20
N PRO A 93 -11.19 -18.19 8.61
CA PRO A 93 -10.74 -18.66 7.31
C PRO A 93 -11.07 -17.74 6.15
N GLU A 94 -12.09 -16.87 6.28
CA GLU A 94 -12.43 -15.93 5.22
C GLU A 94 -11.38 -14.82 5.15
N ALA A 95 -10.90 -14.32 6.28
CA ALA A 95 -9.78 -13.38 6.36
C ALA A 95 -8.52 -13.98 5.69
N TRP A 96 -8.16 -15.22 6.06
CA TRP A 96 -7.06 -15.95 5.41
C TRP A 96 -7.26 -16.14 3.91
N ARG A 97 -8.46 -16.56 3.49
CA ARG A 97 -8.79 -16.76 2.08
C ARG A 97 -8.66 -15.44 1.31
N MET A 98 -9.07 -14.33 1.89
CA MET A 98 -8.95 -13.00 1.29
C MET A 98 -7.48 -12.63 1.11
N TRP A 99 -6.65 -12.76 2.15
CA TRP A 99 -5.23 -12.44 2.04
C TRP A 99 -4.50 -13.34 1.04
N MET A 100 -4.76 -14.66 1.04
CA MET A 100 -4.12 -15.59 0.11
C MET A 100 -4.47 -15.33 -1.36
N LYS A 101 -5.70 -14.88 -1.63
CA LYS A 101 -6.11 -14.47 -2.99
C LYS A 101 -5.36 -13.22 -3.47
N ASN A 102 -5.06 -12.31 -2.55
CA ASN A 102 -4.37 -11.05 -2.85
C ASN A 102 -2.85 -11.21 -2.95
N GLY A 103 -2.27 -12.18 -2.26
CA GLY A 103 -0.87 -12.55 -2.47
C GLY A 103 -0.10 -12.96 -1.24
N GLY A 104 -0.74 -13.03 -0.07
CA GLY A 104 -0.09 -13.37 1.20
C GLY A 104 0.73 -14.65 1.21
N HIS A 105 0.42 -15.62 0.34
CA HIS A 105 1.23 -16.82 0.15
C HIS A 105 2.71 -16.52 -0.22
N THR A 106 3.03 -15.37 -0.82
CA THR A 106 4.44 -14.98 -1.08
C THR A 106 5.15 -14.59 0.20
N VAL A 107 4.47 -13.86 1.11
CA VAL A 107 4.96 -13.50 2.43
C VAL A 107 5.21 -14.76 3.26
N LEU A 108 4.20 -15.65 3.37
CA LEU A 108 4.32 -16.88 4.14
C LEU A 108 5.45 -17.78 3.63
N ARG A 109 5.60 -17.90 2.31
CA ARG A 109 6.70 -18.67 1.70
C ARG A 109 8.06 -18.07 2.04
N GLU A 110 8.18 -16.74 2.01
CA GLU A 110 9.42 -16.05 2.36
C GLU A 110 9.79 -16.26 3.83
N VAL A 111 8.82 -16.14 4.74
CA VAL A 111 8.99 -16.44 6.17
C VAL A 111 9.40 -17.91 6.35
N ALA A 112 8.66 -18.86 5.79
CA ALA A 112 8.99 -20.27 5.90
C ALA A 112 10.40 -20.58 5.40
N LYS A 113 10.82 -19.99 4.28
CA LYS A 113 12.17 -20.13 3.75
C LYS A 113 13.23 -19.52 4.68
N LYS A 114 13.01 -18.29 5.18
CA LYS A 114 13.95 -17.57 6.06
C LYS A 114 14.19 -18.33 7.36
N TYR A 115 13.14 -18.92 7.93
CA TYR A 115 13.19 -19.67 9.20
C TYR A 115 13.30 -21.19 9.04
N ARG A 116 13.47 -21.69 7.81
CA ARG A 116 13.61 -23.13 7.48
C ARG A 116 12.46 -23.99 8.03
N LEU A 117 11.23 -23.47 7.96
CA LEU A 117 10.01 -24.13 8.43
C LEU A 117 9.53 -25.12 7.38
N LEU A 118 10.10 -26.31 7.39
CA LEU A 118 9.75 -27.39 6.46
C LEU A 118 8.60 -28.23 7.03
N LEU A 119 7.75 -28.76 6.14
CA LEU A 119 6.71 -29.71 6.53
C LEU A 119 7.34 -30.91 7.26
N SER A 120 6.89 -31.18 8.48
CA SER A 120 6.96 -32.53 9.01
C SER A 120 5.94 -33.38 8.24
N LYS A 121 6.13 -34.70 8.15
CA LYS A 121 5.20 -35.61 7.45
C LYS A 121 3.76 -35.59 8.03
N GLU A 122 3.51 -34.85 9.11
CA GLU A 122 2.29 -34.87 9.89
C GLU A 122 1.40 -33.62 9.73
N SER A 123 1.90 -32.49 9.20
CA SER A 123 1.12 -31.23 9.14
C SER A 123 0.59 -30.89 7.74
N THR A 124 -0.51 -31.51 7.32
CA THR A 124 -1.28 -31.07 6.14
C THR A 124 -2.54 -30.28 6.50
N GLU A 125 -2.82 -30.12 7.79
CA GLU A 125 -4.02 -29.45 8.26
C GLU A 125 -3.91 -27.94 8.17
N PHE A 126 -5.02 -27.33 7.80
CA PHE A 126 -5.21 -25.89 7.76
C PHE A 126 -5.01 -25.32 9.18
N PRO A 127 -4.29 -24.18 9.38
CA PRO A 127 -4.03 -23.63 10.72
C PRO A 127 -5.27 -23.19 11.51
N VAL A 128 -6.47 -23.33 10.94
CA VAL A 128 -7.70 -22.79 11.50
C VAL A 128 -8.71 -23.88 11.81
N SER A 129 -9.24 -23.82 13.03
CA SER A 129 -10.43 -24.55 13.43
C SER A 129 -11.66 -24.01 12.68
N LEU A 130 -12.22 -24.80 11.76
CA LEU A 130 -13.44 -24.45 11.01
C LEU A 130 -14.73 -24.44 11.86
N LYS A 131 -14.62 -24.57 13.19
CA LYS A 131 -15.78 -24.71 14.08
C LYS A 131 -16.75 -23.51 14.01
N ASN A 132 -16.25 -22.32 13.72
CA ASN A 132 -17.03 -21.08 13.69
C ASN A 132 -17.43 -20.61 12.28
N VAL A 133 -17.12 -21.40 11.25
CA VAL A 133 -17.50 -21.09 9.87
C VAL A 133 -18.90 -21.62 9.61
N ASP A 134 -19.73 -20.83 8.94
CA ASP A 134 -20.98 -21.29 8.32
C ASP A 134 -20.75 -22.60 7.54
N GLU A 135 -21.52 -23.65 7.87
CA GLU A 135 -21.37 -24.98 7.28
C GLU A 135 -21.44 -24.98 5.75
N SER A 136 -22.23 -24.06 5.16
CA SER A 136 -22.34 -23.92 3.71
C SER A 136 -21.06 -23.41 3.05
N ARG A 137 -20.18 -22.75 3.82
CA ARG A 137 -18.92 -22.16 3.36
C ARG A 137 -17.69 -23.01 3.67
N LYS A 138 -17.75 -23.90 4.67
CA LYS A 138 -16.65 -24.82 5.04
C LYS A 138 -16.04 -25.56 3.84
N PRO A 139 -16.82 -26.16 2.91
CA PRO A 139 -16.25 -26.86 1.76
C PRO A 139 -15.50 -25.93 0.81
N ARG A 140 -15.98 -24.69 0.57
CA ARG A 140 -15.29 -23.72 -0.30
C ARG A 140 -13.95 -23.28 0.31
N ILE A 141 -13.90 -23.11 1.62
CA ILE A 141 -12.69 -22.71 2.34
C ILE A 141 -11.65 -23.84 2.33
N GLN A 142 -12.04 -25.06 2.72
CA GLN A 142 -11.15 -26.23 2.67
C GLN A 142 -10.61 -26.47 1.27
N ASN A 143 -11.49 -26.50 0.27
CA ASN A 143 -11.09 -26.70 -1.12
C ASN A 143 -10.21 -25.56 -1.63
N SER A 144 -10.48 -24.30 -1.25
CA SER A 144 -9.63 -23.17 -1.62
C SER A 144 -8.22 -23.30 -1.04
N TRP A 145 -8.09 -23.83 0.17
CA TRP A 145 -6.80 -23.95 0.84
C TRP A 145 -5.98 -25.12 0.32
N SER A 146 -6.59 -26.30 0.19
CA SER A 146 -5.97 -27.44 -0.47
C SER A 146 -5.57 -27.10 -1.91
N ASP A 147 -6.43 -26.37 -2.64
CA ASP A 147 -6.13 -25.86 -3.98
C ASP A 147 -4.98 -24.86 -3.98
N LEU A 148 -4.92 -23.95 -3.01
CA LEU A 148 -3.84 -22.96 -2.91
C LEU A 148 -2.49 -23.64 -2.65
N VAL A 149 -2.45 -24.61 -1.73
CA VAL A 149 -1.25 -25.40 -1.41
C VAL A 149 -0.79 -26.22 -2.62
N GLN A 150 -1.71 -26.93 -3.27
CA GLN A 150 -1.41 -27.77 -4.42
C GLN A 150 -1.04 -26.94 -5.66
N LYS A 151 -1.86 -25.95 -6.05
CA LYS A 151 -1.66 -25.15 -7.27
C LYS A 151 -0.43 -24.25 -7.20
N ARG A 152 -0.09 -23.73 -6.02
CA ARG A 152 1.07 -22.82 -5.87
C ARG A 152 2.38 -23.54 -5.49
N ARG A 153 2.43 -24.87 -5.63
CA ARG A 153 3.62 -25.73 -5.34
C ARG A 153 4.21 -25.44 -3.97
N MET A 154 3.34 -25.38 -2.96
CA MET A 154 3.73 -24.97 -1.62
C MET A 154 4.13 -26.15 -0.72
N GLY A 155 4.04 -27.39 -1.21
CA GLY A 155 4.06 -28.61 -0.42
C GLY A 155 5.40 -29.04 0.22
N CYS A 156 6.32 -28.12 0.53
CA CYS A 156 7.49 -28.42 1.36
C CYS A 156 7.60 -27.54 2.62
N TYR A 157 6.73 -26.53 2.78
CA TYR A 157 6.80 -25.57 3.90
C TYR A 157 5.64 -25.75 4.88
N ASP A 158 5.95 -25.64 6.17
CA ASP A 158 4.97 -25.65 7.25
C ASP A 158 4.31 -24.27 7.35
N PHE A 159 3.17 -24.13 6.68
CA PHE A 159 2.43 -22.87 6.62
C PHE A 159 1.74 -22.46 7.91
N PRO A 160 1.12 -23.36 8.70
CA PRO A 160 0.68 -23.03 10.05
C PRO A 160 1.78 -22.35 10.86
N THR A 161 2.96 -22.98 10.96
CA THR A 161 4.09 -22.41 11.71
C THR A 161 4.61 -21.12 11.06
N ALA A 162 4.62 -21.03 9.73
CA ALA A 162 4.98 -19.79 9.04
C ALA A 162 3.98 -18.65 9.28
N ALA A 163 2.68 -18.95 9.37
CA ALA A 163 1.63 -17.99 9.68
C ALA A 163 1.78 -17.45 11.11
N GLU A 164 2.00 -18.33 12.10
CA GLU A 164 2.30 -17.94 13.47
C GLU A 164 3.56 -17.07 13.54
N LYS A 165 4.63 -17.48 12.85
CA LYS A 165 5.86 -16.69 12.80
C LYS A 165 5.66 -15.34 12.11
N THR A 166 4.81 -15.28 11.09
CA THR A 166 4.47 -14.02 10.42
C THR A 166 3.70 -13.09 11.36
N ARG A 167 2.73 -13.64 12.10
CA ARG A 167 1.96 -12.92 13.13
C ARG A 167 2.90 -12.33 14.18
N GLU A 168 3.79 -13.14 14.74
CA GLU A 168 4.80 -12.70 15.70
C GLU A 168 5.64 -11.54 15.14
N LEU A 169 6.16 -11.68 13.92
CA LEU A 169 7.03 -10.66 13.32
C LEU A 169 6.29 -9.34 13.04
N PHE A 170 5.01 -9.40 12.67
CA PHE A 170 4.26 -8.26 12.14
C PHE A 170 3.44 -7.54 13.20
N LEU A 171 2.93 -8.25 14.21
CA LEU A 171 2.09 -7.65 15.26
C LEU A 171 2.89 -7.29 16.50
N ASP A 172 3.84 -8.15 16.90
CA ASP A 172 4.55 -8.00 18.19
C ASP A 172 6.07 -7.84 18.03
N GLY A 173 6.58 -8.09 16.82
CA GLY A 173 8.00 -8.33 16.58
C GLY A 173 8.69 -7.23 15.80
N GLN A 174 9.68 -7.64 15.00
CA GLN A 174 10.59 -6.74 14.28
C GLN A 174 9.86 -5.66 13.47
N PHE A 175 8.71 -5.99 12.88
CA PHE A 175 8.00 -5.13 11.95
C PHE A 175 6.76 -4.45 12.54
N ALA A 176 6.41 -4.70 13.80
CA ALA A 176 5.22 -4.12 14.46
C ALA A 176 5.15 -2.60 14.30
N LYS A 177 6.29 -1.91 14.54
CA LYS A 177 6.38 -0.45 14.40
C LYS A 177 5.98 0.11 13.04
N ILE A 178 6.05 -0.68 11.96
CA ILE A 178 5.60 -0.26 10.62
C ILE A 178 4.08 -0.17 10.59
N PHE A 179 3.41 -1.25 10.99
CA PHE A 179 1.95 -1.37 10.94
C PHE A 179 1.27 -0.48 11.98
N ASP A 180 1.89 -0.33 13.15
CA ASP A 180 1.43 0.61 14.18
C ASP A 180 1.43 2.06 13.65
N ALA A 181 2.46 2.42 12.88
CA ALA A 181 2.61 3.76 12.31
C ALA A 181 1.74 4.04 11.08
N MET A 182 1.01 3.05 10.56
CA MET A 182 0.15 3.24 9.38
C MET A 182 -1.11 4.04 9.70
N ASP A 183 -1.43 4.99 8.82
CA ASP A 183 -2.70 5.70 8.73
C ASP A 183 -3.47 5.30 7.46
N LEU A 184 -4.74 5.68 7.29
CA LEU A 184 -5.45 5.48 6.00
C LEU A 184 -5.32 6.69 5.08
N ILE A 185 -5.26 7.89 5.68
CA ILE A 185 -5.21 9.16 4.97
C ILE A 185 -4.20 10.06 5.66
N SER A 186 -3.39 10.77 4.88
CA SER A 186 -2.51 11.82 5.40
C SER A 186 -2.75 13.15 4.71
N GLU A 187 -2.50 14.22 5.46
CA GLU A 187 -2.51 15.59 5.00
C GLU A 187 -1.13 16.20 5.23
N PRO A 188 -0.11 15.73 4.49
CA PRO A 188 1.29 15.95 4.86
C PRO A 188 1.73 17.40 4.62
N ARG A 189 0.93 18.18 3.89
CA ARG A 189 1.09 19.61 3.65
C ARG A 189 -0.28 20.25 3.41
N GLU A 190 -0.41 21.53 3.73
CA GLU A 190 -1.55 22.36 3.29
C GLU A 190 -1.78 22.18 1.77
N GLY A 191 -3.05 22.02 1.38
CA GLY A 191 -3.43 21.81 -0.02
C GLY A 191 -3.32 20.36 -0.51
N VAL A 192 -2.64 19.48 0.23
CA VAL A 192 -2.38 18.10 -0.19
C VAL A 192 -3.12 17.12 0.70
N ILE A 193 -3.73 16.11 0.09
CA ILE A 193 -4.21 14.91 0.73
C ILE A 193 -3.60 13.70 0.01
N ALA A 194 -3.21 12.69 0.78
CA ALA A 194 -2.69 11.45 0.26
C ALA A 194 -3.45 10.29 0.88
N VAL A 195 -3.81 9.32 0.03
CA VAL A 195 -4.66 8.17 0.34
C VAL A 195 -4.23 6.99 -0.54
N HIS A 196 -4.45 5.74 -0.14
CA HIS A 196 -4.02 4.61 -0.95
C HIS A 196 -4.78 4.50 -2.28
N ALA A 197 -6.12 4.45 -2.28
CA ALA A 197 -6.90 4.24 -3.50
C ALA A 197 -7.59 5.50 -4.02
N GLY A 198 -8.40 6.13 -3.16
CA GLY A 198 -9.23 7.27 -3.54
C GLY A 198 -9.98 7.84 -2.34
N ILE A 199 -10.71 8.92 -2.54
CA ILE A 199 -11.53 9.54 -1.49
C ILE A 199 -12.90 9.88 -2.06
N ASP A 200 -13.97 9.47 -1.38
CA ASP A 200 -15.34 9.85 -1.74
C ASP A 200 -15.83 11.02 -0.88
N ASN A 201 -17.03 11.51 -1.16
CA ASN A 201 -17.56 12.69 -0.49
C ASN A 201 -17.75 12.48 1.02
N ILE A 202 -18.11 11.27 1.45
CA ILE A 202 -18.32 10.95 2.87
C ILE A 202 -16.99 11.09 3.61
N HIS A 203 -15.93 10.50 3.07
CA HIS A 203 -14.61 10.57 3.67
C HIS A 203 -14.00 11.98 3.61
N ALA A 204 -14.25 12.71 2.52
CA ALA A 204 -13.84 14.11 2.40
C ALA A 204 -14.51 15.01 3.46
N GLN A 205 -15.77 14.72 3.83
CA GLN A 205 -16.49 15.44 4.90
C GLN A 205 -16.00 15.06 6.30
N GLN A 206 -15.70 13.78 6.53
CA GLN A 206 -15.20 13.29 7.83
C GLN A 206 -13.80 13.81 8.16
N GLY A 207 -12.93 13.91 7.15
CA GLY A 207 -11.55 14.34 7.29
C GLY A 207 -10.60 13.26 7.87
N SER A 208 -9.30 13.47 7.64
CA SER A 208 -8.25 12.49 7.97
C SER A 208 -8.24 12.05 9.44
N LYS A 209 -8.42 12.99 10.38
CA LYS A 209 -8.41 12.69 11.82
C LYS A 209 -9.47 11.67 12.23
N HIS A 210 -10.69 11.81 11.71
CA HIS A 210 -11.78 10.89 12.04
C HIS A 210 -11.51 9.49 11.48
N ILE A 211 -11.09 9.45 10.22
CA ILE A 211 -10.84 8.19 9.49
C ILE A 211 -9.66 7.43 10.10
N ASN A 212 -8.55 8.11 10.39
CA ASN A 212 -7.40 7.48 11.03
C ASN A 212 -7.73 7.05 12.46
N LYS A 213 -8.59 7.76 13.20
CA LYS A 213 -9.07 7.30 14.50
C LYS A 213 -9.82 5.97 14.36
N GLN A 214 -10.76 5.86 13.40
CA GLN A 214 -11.48 4.61 13.15
C GLN A 214 -10.53 3.46 12.76
N PHE A 215 -9.48 3.76 12.01
CA PHE A 215 -8.47 2.77 11.66
C PHE A 215 -7.62 2.34 12.86
N ASN A 216 -7.21 3.28 13.72
CA ASN A 216 -6.50 2.96 14.95
C ASN A 216 -7.37 2.13 15.89
N ASP A 217 -8.65 2.47 16.06
CA ASP A 217 -9.60 1.66 16.84
C ASP A 217 -9.72 0.22 16.26
N ALA A 218 -9.65 0.06 14.93
CA ALA A 218 -9.64 -1.25 14.28
C ALA A 218 -8.33 -2.03 14.49
N LYS A 219 -7.17 -1.37 14.44
CA LYS A 219 -5.87 -1.98 14.77
C LYS A 219 -5.85 -2.47 16.22
N GLU A 220 -6.32 -1.65 17.16
CA GLU A 220 -6.39 -2.00 18.59
C GLU A 220 -7.34 -3.17 18.86
N SER A 221 -8.48 -3.22 18.18
CA SER A 221 -9.48 -4.29 18.35
C SER A 221 -9.22 -5.53 17.50
N GLY A 222 -8.29 -5.47 16.54
CA GLY A 222 -8.09 -6.51 15.52
C GLY A 222 -9.25 -6.66 14.53
N ASN A 223 -10.23 -5.74 14.50
CA ASN A 223 -11.43 -5.85 13.68
C ASN A 223 -11.41 -4.89 12.48
N PHE A 224 -11.09 -5.42 11.30
CA PHE A 224 -10.96 -4.64 10.07
C PHE A 224 -12.18 -4.70 9.15
N THR A 225 -13.31 -5.29 9.59
CA THR A 225 -14.49 -5.52 8.75
C THR A 225 -15.02 -4.25 8.06
N LYS A 226 -14.91 -3.09 8.70
CA LYS A 226 -15.32 -1.78 8.17
C LYS A 226 -14.49 -1.31 6.96
N PHE A 227 -13.29 -1.88 6.77
CA PHE A 227 -12.36 -1.55 5.70
C PHE A 227 -12.27 -2.64 4.62
N GLY A 228 -13.16 -3.63 4.66
CA GLY A 228 -13.28 -4.64 3.60
C GLY A 228 -13.75 -4.03 2.27
N SER A 229 -13.54 -4.76 1.17
CA SER A 229 -13.79 -4.26 -0.20
C SER A 229 -15.23 -3.85 -0.52
N HIS A 230 -16.20 -4.34 0.24
CA HIS A 230 -17.62 -3.99 0.09
C HIS A 230 -18.12 -3.09 1.22
N ALA A 231 -17.27 -2.79 2.21
CA ALA A 231 -17.60 -1.93 3.31
C ALA A 231 -17.44 -0.47 2.89
N ARG A 232 -18.29 0.40 3.44
CA ARG A 232 -18.30 1.82 3.09
C ARG A 232 -16.95 2.48 3.35
N ASP A 233 -16.36 2.22 4.51
CA ASP A 233 -15.11 2.85 4.92
C ASP A 233 -13.89 2.20 4.22
N GLY A 234 -14.08 1.03 3.58
CA GLY A 234 -13.07 0.39 2.73
C GLY A 234 -12.82 1.12 1.41
N LYS A 235 -13.69 2.04 0.99
CA LYS A 235 -13.49 2.80 -0.25
C LYS A 235 -12.15 3.56 -0.30
N VAL A 236 -11.63 4.00 0.84
CA VAL A 236 -10.34 4.74 0.88
C VAL A 236 -9.14 3.89 0.44
N VAL A 237 -9.27 2.56 0.49
CA VAL A 237 -8.23 1.61 0.09
C VAL A 237 -8.63 0.70 -1.08
N TRP A 238 -9.92 0.58 -1.42
CA TRP A 238 -10.36 -0.31 -2.49
C TRP A 238 -10.88 0.39 -3.75
N MET A 239 -11.23 1.68 -3.67
CA MET A 239 -11.91 2.40 -4.76
C MET A 239 -11.13 2.37 -6.06
N ARG A 240 -11.82 1.97 -7.14
CA ARG A 240 -11.28 2.02 -8.49
C ARG A 240 -11.99 3.07 -9.33
N LYS A 241 -11.26 3.66 -10.28
CA LYS A 241 -11.79 4.70 -11.18
C LYS A 241 -13.01 4.22 -11.97
N GLU A 242 -13.07 2.93 -12.30
CA GLU A 242 -14.16 2.29 -13.05
C GLU A 242 -15.46 2.16 -12.23
N GLU A 243 -15.38 2.24 -10.91
CA GLU A 243 -16.53 2.12 -10.00
C GLU A 243 -17.23 3.46 -9.79
N GLU A 244 -16.57 4.58 -10.13
CA GLU A 244 -17.11 5.91 -9.99
C GLU A 244 -17.96 6.32 -11.21
N PRO A 245 -19.04 7.09 -11.01
CA PRO A 245 -19.86 7.61 -12.11
C PRO A 245 -18.98 8.38 -13.10
N GLN A 246 -19.12 8.07 -14.39
CA GLN A 246 -18.35 8.67 -15.49
C GLN A 246 -16.87 8.24 -15.58
N GLY A 247 -16.44 7.27 -14.76
CA GLY A 247 -15.08 6.75 -14.82
C GLY A 247 -14.03 7.79 -14.44
N LYS A 248 -14.31 8.64 -13.44
CA LYS A 248 -13.39 9.69 -12.96
C LYS A 248 -12.88 9.39 -11.56
N PRO A 249 -11.65 9.80 -11.20
CA PRO A 249 -11.11 9.59 -9.85
C PRO A 249 -11.86 10.33 -8.74
N LEU A 250 -12.61 11.39 -9.07
CA LEU A 250 -13.37 12.20 -8.11
C LEU A 250 -14.69 12.67 -8.73
N THR A 251 -15.75 12.60 -7.94
CA THR A 251 -17.03 13.27 -8.24
C THR A 251 -16.91 14.78 -8.05
N LYS A 252 -17.87 15.53 -8.60
CA LYS A 252 -17.97 16.98 -8.41
C LYS A 252 -18.14 17.34 -6.93
N ASP A 253 -19.04 16.66 -6.23
CA ASP A 253 -19.35 16.92 -4.81
C ASP A 253 -18.13 16.66 -3.92
N THR A 254 -17.43 15.54 -4.14
CA THR A 254 -16.17 15.26 -3.42
C THR A 254 -15.15 16.37 -3.64
N ALA A 255 -14.97 16.82 -4.89
CA ALA A 255 -14.03 17.87 -5.22
C ALA A 255 -14.40 19.22 -4.60
N GLU A 256 -15.68 19.54 -4.49
CA GLU A 256 -16.18 20.75 -3.82
C GLU A 256 -15.88 20.70 -2.31
N THR A 257 -16.24 19.61 -1.63
CA THR A 257 -15.90 19.37 -0.22
C THR A 257 -14.38 19.48 0.03
N LEU A 258 -13.56 18.88 -0.83
CA LEU A 258 -12.10 18.97 -0.73
C LEU A 258 -11.62 20.43 -0.83
N LYS A 259 -12.12 21.22 -1.79
CA LYS A 259 -11.76 22.64 -1.94
C LYS A 259 -12.19 23.48 -0.74
N GLU A 260 -13.39 23.24 -0.21
CA GLU A 260 -13.88 23.90 1.01
C GLU A 260 -12.97 23.61 2.20
N ASN A 261 -12.44 22.39 2.29
CA ASN A 261 -11.44 21.96 3.27
C ASN A 261 -9.99 22.34 2.90
N GLY A 262 -9.81 23.22 1.91
CA GLY A 262 -8.51 23.75 1.50
C GLY A 262 -7.60 22.72 0.82
N ARG A 263 -8.15 21.67 0.22
CA ARG A 263 -7.43 20.63 -0.52
C ARG A 263 -7.55 20.85 -2.01
N TYR A 264 -6.43 20.72 -2.71
CA TYR A 264 -6.31 20.99 -4.15
C TYR A 264 -5.55 19.88 -4.89
N VAL A 265 -4.89 18.99 -4.14
CA VAL A 265 -4.11 17.88 -4.68
C VAL A 265 -4.44 16.60 -3.93
N VAL A 266 -4.74 15.54 -4.67
CA VAL A 266 -4.88 14.17 -4.17
C VAL A 266 -3.74 13.34 -4.74
N ILE A 267 -2.97 12.66 -3.89
CA ILE A 267 -1.94 11.69 -4.31
C ILE A 267 -2.38 10.30 -3.89
N HIS A 268 -2.35 9.33 -4.80
CA HIS A 268 -2.78 7.96 -4.52
C HIS A 268 -2.01 6.90 -5.32
N GLY A 269 -2.25 5.62 -5.02
CA GLY A 269 -1.78 4.41 -5.70
C GLY A 269 -2.95 3.50 -6.10
N HIS A 270 -2.80 2.18 -5.87
CA HIS A 270 -3.80 1.08 -6.08
C HIS A 270 -4.19 0.77 -7.53
N ASN A 271 -4.32 1.82 -8.35
CA ASN A 271 -4.79 1.75 -9.72
C ASN A 271 -3.60 1.63 -10.67
N LEU A 272 -3.10 0.41 -10.84
CA LEU A 272 -1.96 0.07 -11.71
C LEU A 272 -1.99 0.80 -13.06
N LEU A 273 -1.00 1.66 -13.28
CA LEU A 273 -0.79 2.34 -14.56
C LEU A 273 -0.07 1.39 -15.52
N GLY A 274 -0.83 0.81 -16.45
CA GLY A 274 -0.33 -0.21 -17.39
C GLY A 274 0.79 0.24 -18.33
N ASN A 275 1.10 1.55 -18.37
CA ASN A 275 2.22 2.13 -19.11
C ASN A 275 3.48 2.34 -18.25
N GLY A 276 3.40 2.08 -16.93
CA GLY A 276 4.49 2.26 -15.98
C GLY A 276 4.82 3.71 -15.64
N LYS A 277 3.95 4.67 -15.98
CA LYS A 277 4.17 6.10 -15.82
C LYS A 277 3.10 6.66 -14.89
N GLN A 278 3.49 7.38 -13.83
CA GLN A 278 2.59 8.22 -13.02
C GLN A 278 1.66 9.08 -13.89
N GLU A 279 0.42 9.30 -13.49
CA GLU A 279 -0.52 10.12 -14.25
C GLU A 279 -1.11 11.21 -13.37
N LEU A 280 -1.42 12.35 -13.97
CA LEU A 280 -2.14 13.43 -13.31
C LEU A 280 -3.38 13.77 -14.12
N GLU A 281 -4.52 13.81 -13.43
CA GLU A 281 -5.80 14.19 -13.97
C GLU A 281 -6.37 15.38 -13.22
N MET A 282 -6.87 16.39 -13.95
CA MET A 282 -7.57 17.52 -13.36
C MET A 282 -9.06 17.20 -13.21
N CYS A 283 -9.54 17.04 -11.97
CA CYS A 283 -10.91 16.73 -11.64
C CYS A 283 -11.56 17.91 -10.92
N HIS A 284 -12.43 18.67 -11.59
CA HIS A 284 -13.23 19.74 -10.97
C HIS A 284 -12.41 20.81 -10.19
N GLY A 285 -11.17 21.05 -10.63
CA GLY A 285 -10.23 21.99 -10.00
C GLY A 285 -9.27 21.36 -8.99
N ILE A 286 -9.36 20.05 -8.77
CA ILE A 286 -8.41 19.24 -7.99
C ILE A 286 -7.44 18.54 -8.93
N ALA A 287 -6.15 18.56 -8.62
CA ALA A 287 -5.16 17.71 -9.29
C ALA A 287 -5.12 16.34 -8.61
N VAL A 288 -5.44 15.27 -9.33
CA VAL A 288 -5.39 13.89 -8.83
C VAL A 288 -4.22 13.18 -9.47
N MET A 289 -3.28 12.73 -8.66
CA MET A 289 -2.04 12.12 -9.12
C MET A 289 -1.95 10.67 -8.67
N ASN A 290 -1.83 9.77 -9.64
CA ASN A 290 -1.63 8.35 -9.42
C ASN A 290 -0.13 8.02 -9.52
N GLY A 291 0.41 7.43 -8.45
CA GLY A 291 1.80 7.02 -8.32
C GLY A 291 2.06 5.54 -8.61
N ASP A 292 1.03 4.69 -8.74
CA ASP A 292 1.20 3.24 -8.94
C ASP A 292 1.67 2.95 -10.37
N THR A 293 3.00 2.88 -10.52
CA THR A 293 3.65 2.54 -11.78
C THR A 293 3.75 1.04 -12.00
N GLY A 294 3.26 0.19 -11.10
CA GLY A 294 3.40 -1.27 -11.23
C GLY A 294 4.78 -1.78 -10.87
N MET A 295 5.35 -1.29 -9.77
CA MET A 295 6.72 -1.62 -9.36
C MET A 295 6.96 -3.11 -9.11
N SER A 296 5.94 -3.83 -8.64
CA SER A 296 6.06 -5.25 -8.31
C SER A 296 6.42 -6.11 -9.52
N ARG A 297 7.48 -6.93 -9.39
CA ARG A 297 7.72 -8.10 -10.27
C ARG A 297 6.53 -9.05 -10.40
N GLY A 298 5.60 -9.03 -9.45
CA GLY A 298 4.36 -9.82 -9.54
C GLY A 298 3.43 -9.37 -10.67
N TYR A 299 3.58 -8.14 -11.17
CA TYR A 299 2.82 -7.61 -12.29
C TYR A 299 3.39 -8.11 -13.62
N LYS A 300 2.64 -9.00 -14.28
CA LYS A 300 3.02 -9.59 -15.57
C LYS A 300 3.05 -8.60 -16.74
N ARG A 301 2.49 -7.39 -16.58
CA ARG A 301 2.26 -6.41 -17.66
C ARG A 301 3.35 -5.34 -17.78
N VAL A 302 4.02 -4.98 -16.68
CA VAL A 302 5.10 -3.98 -16.66
C VAL A 302 6.19 -4.43 -15.66
N PRO A 303 7.13 -5.31 -16.05
CA PRO A 303 8.07 -5.86 -15.09
C PRO A 303 9.21 -4.89 -14.76
N ASN A 304 9.56 -4.79 -13.47
CA ASN A 304 10.75 -4.13 -12.95
C ASN A 304 10.83 -2.63 -13.27
N THR A 305 9.87 -1.87 -12.77
CA THR A 305 9.93 -0.40 -12.80
C THR A 305 10.17 0.16 -11.40
N TRP A 306 10.59 1.41 -11.35
CA TRP A 306 10.67 2.23 -10.15
C TRP A 306 9.94 3.53 -10.44
N GLY A 307 9.53 4.25 -9.40
CA GLY A 307 8.85 5.51 -9.58
C GLY A 307 8.65 6.28 -8.29
N TYR A 308 8.58 7.59 -8.39
CA TYR A 308 8.24 8.44 -7.27
C TYR A 308 7.52 9.70 -7.76
N ILE A 309 6.80 10.33 -6.84
CA ILE A 309 6.30 11.69 -6.97
C ILE A 309 7.08 12.54 -5.97
N HIS A 310 7.48 13.74 -6.36
CA HIS A 310 8.20 14.66 -5.50
C HIS A 310 7.45 15.99 -5.41
N LEU A 311 7.23 16.45 -4.19
CA LEU A 311 6.69 17.76 -3.87
C LEU A 311 7.78 18.56 -3.17
N ASP A 312 8.39 19.52 -3.87
CA ASP A 312 9.48 20.33 -3.31
C ASP A 312 8.97 21.32 -2.24
N GLU A 313 9.87 22.03 -1.55
CA GLU A 313 9.53 23.02 -0.51
C GLU A 313 8.68 24.21 -1.01
N TYR A 314 8.68 24.46 -2.33
CA TYR A 314 7.92 25.54 -2.96
C TYR A 314 6.52 25.10 -3.40
N GLY A 315 6.25 23.79 -3.40
CA GLY A 315 4.99 23.20 -3.84
C GLY A 315 4.97 22.82 -5.31
N ASN A 316 6.12 22.69 -5.98
CA ASN A 316 6.17 22.11 -7.31
C ASN A 316 6.07 20.58 -7.22
N ILE A 317 5.25 20.00 -8.09
CA ILE A 317 5.06 18.55 -8.23
C ILE A 317 5.85 18.09 -9.44
N THR A 318 6.80 17.21 -9.21
CA THR A 318 7.48 16.46 -10.28
C THR A 318 7.29 14.97 -10.05
N ALA A 319 7.46 14.16 -11.09
CA ALA A 319 7.56 12.72 -10.93
C ALA A 319 8.52 12.13 -11.95
N ASN A 320 9.14 11.02 -11.58
CA ASN A 320 9.95 10.24 -12.48
C ASN A 320 9.67 8.76 -12.26
N SER A 321 9.78 7.99 -13.32
CA SER A 321 9.71 6.53 -13.33
C SER A 321 10.56 6.00 -14.46
N GLN A 322 10.93 4.72 -14.36
CA GLN A 322 11.73 4.05 -15.38
C GLN A 322 11.12 4.17 -16.79
N ALA A 323 9.79 4.08 -16.91
CA ALA A 323 9.09 4.20 -18.18
C ALA A 323 8.69 5.66 -18.54
N GLY A 324 8.60 6.54 -17.53
CA GLY A 324 8.07 7.89 -17.67
C GLY A 324 9.12 8.97 -17.96
N GLY A 325 10.34 8.80 -17.45
CA GLY A 325 11.33 9.86 -17.37
C GLY A 325 10.90 11.02 -16.46
N ASP A 326 11.70 12.07 -16.41
CA ASP A 326 11.41 13.27 -15.62
C ASP A 326 10.19 14.03 -16.17
N ARG A 327 9.23 14.31 -15.29
CA ARG A 327 8.01 15.04 -15.63
C ARG A 327 7.73 16.14 -14.61
N ASP A 328 7.45 17.32 -15.12
CA ASP A 328 7.03 18.48 -14.35
C ASP A 328 5.52 18.66 -14.49
N PHE A 329 4.84 18.59 -13.36
CA PHE A 329 3.41 18.78 -13.24
C PHE A 329 3.08 20.19 -12.71
N GLY A 330 4.04 21.07 -12.49
CA GLY A 330 3.79 22.44 -12.04
C GLY A 330 3.47 22.54 -10.55
N LYS A 331 2.89 23.67 -10.15
CA LYS A 331 2.81 24.08 -8.74
C LYS A 331 1.43 23.87 -8.11
N VAL A 332 1.41 23.40 -6.86
CA VAL A 332 0.22 23.38 -6.00
C VAL A 332 -0.20 24.81 -5.64
N GLY A 333 -1.43 25.21 -5.97
CA GLY A 333 -1.95 26.52 -5.59
C GLY A 333 -3.40 26.80 -6.00
N LYS A 334 -4.04 27.75 -5.30
CA LYS A 334 -5.46 28.18 -5.44
C LYS A 334 -5.86 28.66 -6.84
N LYS A 335 -4.91 29.04 -7.69
CA LYS A 335 -5.17 29.53 -9.05
C LYS A 335 -4.04 29.10 -9.99
N SER A 336 -4.41 28.41 -11.06
CA SER A 336 -3.60 28.02 -12.23
C SER A 336 -2.63 26.84 -12.04
N TYR A 337 -3.14 25.65 -12.36
CA TYR A 337 -2.32 24.54 -12.86
C TYR A 337 -2.05 24.76 -14.37
N ARG A 338 -0.81 24.57 -14.84
CA ARG A 338 -0.46 24.55 -16.27
C ARG A 338 -0.21 23.11 -16.70
N LYS A 339 -0.66 22.72 -17.90
CA LYS A 339 -0.45 21.35 -18.45
C LYS A 339 1.02 20.90 -18.34
N PRO A 340 1.29 19.61 -18.06
CA PRO A 340 2.65 19.09 -17.94
C PRO A 340 3.50 19.39 -19.17
N LYS A 341 4.77 19.73 -18.97
CA LYS A 341 5.78 19.75 -20.03
C LYS A 341 6.72 18.57 -19.80
N GLN A 342 7.02 17.82 -20.87
CA GLN A 342 8.16 16.91 -20.83
C GLN A 342 9.44 17.75 -20.69
N LEU A 343 10.23 17.47 -19.66
CA LEU A 343 11.58 18.03 -19.54
C LEU A 343 12.46 17.29 -20.55
N LYS A 344 13.26 18.04 -21.31
CA LYS A 344 14.16 17.52 -22.35
C LYS A 344 15.45 16.97 -21.75
#